data_AF-A0A0F9NAI4-F1
#
_entry.id   AF-A0A0F9NAI4-F1
#
_cell.length_a   1.000
_cell.length_b   1.000
_cell.length_c   1.000
_cell.angle_alpha   90.00
_cell.angle_beta   90.00
_cell.angle_gamma   90.00
#
_symmetry.space_group_name_H-M   'P 1'
#
loop_
_entity.id
_entity.type
_entity.pdbx_description
1 polymer ?
#
loop_
_entity_poly.entity_id
_entity_poly.type
_entity_poly.pdbx_seq_one_letter_code
_entity_poly.pdbx_strand_id
1 'polypeptide(L)'
;MSIIFELYLAFKYINSSNEAEALFGITTLMEGIIGAIGLFLTAPLTGHRLRFKPEQFQKYNSHTIFRAAIILGVLLVIQMIFQYIPLTIRDEDVAIAIVFAAPAEESFFRGFLMSFFLYMSSKTPTKKIRFFSFFSISILELMGMALSSLLFSFLHVNYYGNMNLLVMVFFSGLVLCIFFWKWRDLTALILAHLFLNIWVVGKYFWMVYF
;
A
#
# COMPACT_ATOMS: atom_id res chain seq x y z
N MET A 1 -9.23 11.76 1.38
CA MET A 1 -9.12 12.01 2.83
C MET A 1 -7.72 11.71 3.33
N SER A 2 -7.15 10.52 3.06
CA SER A 2 -5.74 10.21 3.39
C SER A 2 -4.75 11.29 2.95
N ILE A 3 -4.72 11.64 1.66
CA ILE A 3 -3.83 12.67 1.12
C ILE A 3 -3.95 14.01 1.87
N ILE A 4 -5.17 14.37 2.30
CA ILE A 4 -5.39 15.63 3.03
C ILE A 4 -4.79 15.53 4.44
N PHE A 5 -4.97 14.39 5.12
CA PHE A 5 -4.36 14.15 6.43
C PHE A 5 -2.83 14.12 6.34
N GLU A 6 -2.27 13.41 5.36
CA GLU A 6 -0.82 13.35 5.16
C GLU A 6 -0.23 14.74 4.90
N LEU A 7 -0.87 15.55 4.04
CA LEU A 7 -0.42 16.91 3.80
C LEU A 7 -0.59 17.80 5.04
N TYR A 8 -1.65 17.62 5.82
CA TYR A 8 -1.83 18.36 7.07
C TYR A 8 -0.70 18.09 8.07
N LEU A 9 -0.37 16.81 8.30
CA LEU A 9 0.71 16.42 9.19
C LEU A 9 2.07 16.88 8.66
N ALA A 10 2.27 16.80 7.35
CA ALA A 10 3.46 17.33 6.70
C ALA A 10 3.67 18.81 7.02
N PHE A 11 2.68 19.66 6.75
CA PHE A 11 2.80 21.09 7.00
C PHE A 11 2.94 21.42 8.48
N LYS A 12 2.34 20.61 9.37
CA LYS A 12 2.48 20.77 10.82
C LYS A 12 3.91 20.55 11.29
N TYR A 13 4.60 19.54 10.76
CA TYR A 13 5.88 19.07 11.31
C TYR A 13 7.13 19.40 10.47
N ILE A 14 7.00 19.75 9.19
CA ILE A 14 8.15 19.93 8.27
C ILE A 14 9.14 21.04 8.70
N ASN A 15 8.67 22.05 9.43
CA ASN A 15 9.49 23.15 9.94
C ASN A 15 9.82 23.01 11.44
N SER A 16 9.62 21.82 12.04
CA SER A 16 9.96 21.60 13.44
C SER A 16 11.47 21.77 13.66
N SER A 17 11.86 22.35 14.80
CA SER A 17 13.26 22.40 15.24
C SER A 17 13.78 21.05 15.74
N ASN A 18 12.89 20.10 16.00
CA ASN A 18 13.24 18.72 16.32
C ASN A 18 13.43 17.92 15.03
N GLU A 19 14.63 17.39 14.81
CA GLU A 19 14.99 16.65 13.59
C GLU A 19 14.07 15.45 13.32
N ALA A 20 13.67 14.71 14.36
CA ALA A 20 12.80 13.55 14.22
C ALA A 20 11.39 13.93 13.75
N GLU A 21 10.87 15.06 14.24
CA GLU A 21 9.57 15.59 13.82
C GLU A 21 9.65 16.16 12.39
N ALA A 22 10.72 16.88 12.06
CA ALA A 22 10.93 17.38 10.70
C ALA A 22 11.00 16.22 9.67
N LEU A 23 11.70 15.13 10.00
CA LEU A 23 11.74 13.92 9.19
C LEU A 23 10.35 13.29 9.04
N PHE A 24 9.56 13.21 10.11
CA PHE A 24 8.16 12.76 10.04
C PHE A 24 7.30 13.66 9.12
N GLY A 25 7.49 14.98 9.18
CA GLY A 25 6.85 15.93 8.27
C GLY A 25 7.23 15.72 6.80
N ILE A 26 8.51 15.41 6.52
CA ILE A 26 8.98 15.09 5.16
C ILE A 26 8.38 13.76 4.67
N THR A 27 8.35 12.75 5.54
CA THR A 27 7.73 11.45 5.27
C THR A 27 6.27 11.59 4.84
N THR A 28 5.47 12.25 5.67
CA THR A 28 4.04 12.45 5.42
C THR A 28 3.82 13.29 4.15
N LEU A 29 4.71 14.25 3.86
CA LEU A 29 4.68 14.98 2.59
C LEU A 29 4.89 14.05 1.40
N MET A 30 5.90 13.17 1.48
CA MET A 30 6.20 12.20 0.43
C MET A 30 5.03 11.23 0.22
N GLU A 31 4.42 10.73 1.29
CA GLU A 31 3.25 9.86 1.23
C GLU A 31 2.03 10.57 0.61
N GLY A 32 1.80 11.82 0.98
CA GLY A 32 0.76 12.66 0.37
C GLY A 32 0.97 12.85 -1.13
N ILE A 33 2.21 13.15 -1.56
CA ILE A 33 2.58 13.29 -2.98
C ILE A 33 2.39 11.97 -3.72
N ILE A 34 2.88 10.86 -3.17
CA ILE A 34 2.78 9.51 -3.73
C ILE A 34 1.30 9.11 -3.86
N GLY A 35 0.49 9.36 -2.84
CA GLY A 35 -0.96 9.14 -2.87
C GLY A 35 -1.66 9.97 -3.95
N ALA A 36 -1.27 11.23 -4.13
CA ALA A 36 -1.79 12.08 -5.20
C ALA A 36 -1.42 11.55 -6.59
N ILE A 37 -0.15 11.15 -6.79
CA ILE A 37 0.31 10.50 -8.03
C ILE A 37 -0.53 9.25 -8.30
N GLY A 38 -0.71 8.39 -7.28
CA GLY A 38 -1.54 7.21 -7.36
C GLY A 38 -2.97 7.52 -7.81
N LEU A 39 -3.62 8.49 -7.18
CA LEU A 39 -5.00 8.85 -7.49
C LEU A 39 -5.16 9.42 -8.92
N PHE A 40 -4.29 10.36 -9.31
CA PHE A 40 -4.44 11.10 -10.57
C PHE A 40 -3.87 10.37 -11.78
N LEU A 41 -2.74 9.66 -11.64
CA LEU A 41 -2.09 9.00 -12.78
C LEU A 41 -2.63 7.60 -13.06
N THR A 42 -3.45 7.01 -12.17
CA THR A 42 -4.12 5.74 -12.45
C THR A 42 -5.17 5.85 -13.57
N ALA A 43 -5.92 6.96 -13.62
CA ALA A 43 -7.02 7.11 -14.57
C ALA A 43 -6.57 7.09 -16.06
N PRO A 44 -5.52 7.83 -16.49
CA PRO A 44 -5.01 7.78 -17.86
C PRO A 44 -4.61 6.38 -18.32
N LEU A 45 -4.05 5.55 -17.43
CA LEU A 45 -3.60 4.19 -17.74
C LEU A 45 -4.74 3.21 -18.03
N THR A 46 -5.95 3.56 -17.61
CA THR A 46 -7.16 2.78 -17.89
C THR A 46 -7.95 3.27 -19.11
N GLY A 47 -7.41 4.25 -19.85
CA GLY A 47 -8.07 4.83 -21.02
C GLY A 47 -9.22 5.79 -20.67
N HIS A 48 -9.32 6.20 -19.41
CA HIS A 48 -10.34 7.13 -18.93
C HIS A 48 -9.78 8.55 -18.83
N ARG A 49 -10.63 9.55 -19.10
CA ARG A 49 -10.33 10.95 -18.76
C ARG A 49 -10.01 11.02 -17.26
N LEU A 50 -9.16 11.96 -16.85
CA LEU A 50 -8.89 12.25 -15.43
C LEU A 50 -10.22 12.33 -14.67
N ARG A 51 -10.51 11.28 -13.90
CA ARG A 51 -11.69 11.15 -13.05
C ARG A 51 -11.19 10.95 -11.64
N PHE A 52 -11.77 11.67 -10.69
CA PHE A 52 -11.47 11.55 -9.26
C PHE A 52 -11.73 10.14 -8.69
N LYS A 53 -12.41 9.27 -9.45
CA LYS A 53 -12.66 7.87 -9.10
C LYS A 53 -12.28 6.93 -10.27
N PRO A 54 -11.07 6.35 -10.26
CA PRO A 54 -10.69 5.29 -11.18
C PRO A 54 -11.61 4.07 -11.07
N GLU A 55 -11.81 3.30 -12.15
CA GLU A 55 -12.71 2.12 -12.16
C GLU A 55 -12.27 1.02 -11.18
N GLN A 56 -10.99 0.98 -10.84
CA GLN A 56 -10.44 0.06 -9.85
C GLN A 56 -10.97 0.32 -8.43
N PHE A 57 -11.52 1.53 -8.17
CA PHE A 57 -12.26 1.82 -6.93
C PHE A 57 -13.68 1.29 -7.05
N GLN A 58 -13.90 0.07 -6.55
CA GLN A 58 -15.23 -0.52 -6.52
C GLN A 58 -16.12 0.16 -5.48
N LYS A 59 -17.44 0.06 -5.66
CA LYS A 59 -18.39 0.47 -4.62
C LYS A 59 -18.30 -0.51 -3.46
N TYR A 60 -18.46 -0.01 -2.24
CA TYR A 60 -18.59 -0.87 -1.06
C TYR A 60 -19.77 -1.84 -1.24
N ASN A 61 -19.46 -3.13 -1.29
CA ASN A 61 -20.41 -4.23 -1.36
C ASN A 61 -19.87 -5.44 -0.60
N SER A 62 -20.70 -6.46 -0.40
CA SER A 62 -20.33 -7.68 0.32
C SER A 62 -19.13 -8.41 -0.28
N HIS A 63 -18.98 -8.42 -1.62
CA HIS A 63 -17.84 -9.05 -2.29
C HIS A 63 -16.52 -8.33 -2.02
N THR A 64 -16.49 -6.99 -2.07
CA THR A 64 -15.29 -6.19 -1.76
C THR A 64 -14.89 -6.37 -0.30
N ILE A 65 -15.85 -6.41 0.63
CA ILE A 65 -15.58 -6.67 2.05
C ILE A 65 -15.03 -8.09 2.25
N PHE A 66 -15.64 -9.09 1.60
CA PHE A 66 -15.16 -10.47 1.66
C PHE A 66 -13.74 -10.63 1.12
N ARG A 67 -13.43 -10.00 -0.01
CA ARG A 67 -12.07 -9.95 -0.56
C ARG A 67 -11.09 -9.28 0.41
N ALA A 68 -11.46 -8.15 1.00
CA ALA A 68 -10.64 -7.46 2.00
C ALA A 68 -10.35 -8.35 3.21
N ALA A 69 -11.35 -9.11 3.69
CA ALA A 69 -11.18 -10.05 4.80
C ALA A 69 -10.19 -11.19 4.46
N ILE A 70 -10.28 -11.75 3.25
CA ILE A 70 -9.30 -12.75 2.77
C ILE A 70 -7.89 -12.16 2.74
N ILE A 71 -7.73 -10.98 2.14
CA ILE A 71 -6.43 -10.30 2.03
C ILE A 71 -5.87 -10.04 3.43
N LEU A 72 -6.66 -9.47 4.33
CA LEU A 72 -6.28 -9.21 5.71
C LEU A 72 -5.82 -10.48 6.42
N GLY A 73 -6.57 -11.59 6.27
CA GLY A 73 -6.18 -12.88 6.83
C GLY A 73 -4.81 -13.36 6.36
N VAL A 74 -4.51 -13.24 5.06
CA VAL A 74 -3.20 -13.61 4.51
C VAL A 74 -2.10 -12.67 5.03
N LEU A 75 -2.35 -11.36 5.10
CA LEU A 75 -1.39 -10.39 5.64
C LEU A 75 -1.07 -10.66 7.11
N LEU A 76 -2.07 -11.00 7.92
CA LEU A 76 -1.87 -11.37 9.33
C LEU A 76 -1.04 -12.65 9.45
N VAL A 77 -1.25 -13.65 8.58
CA VAL A 77 -0.40 -14.85 8.54
C VAL A 77 1.06 -14.50 8.23
N ILE A 78 1.31 -13.61 7.26
CA ILE A 78 2.66 -13.12 6.97
C ILE A 78 3.26 -12.46 8.22
N GLN A 79 2.53 -11.56 8.88
CA GLN A 79 3.01 -10.92 10.11
C GLN A 79 3.32 -11.92 11.24
N MET A 80 2.54 -13.00 11.36
CA MET A 80 2.79 -14.07 12.34
C MET A 80 4.08 -14.84 12.02
N ILE A 81 4.33 -15.16 10.73
CA ILE A 81 5.52 -15.92 10.30
C ILE A 81 6.80 -15.13 10.57
N PHE A 82 6.82 -13.84 10.24
CA PHE A 82 8.03 -13.02 10.33
C PHE A 82 8.31 -12.43 11.71
N GLN A 83 7.52 -12.80 12.72
CA GLN A 83 7.64 -12.32 14.11
C GLN A 83 7.70 -10.80 14.19
N TYR A 84 6.52 -10.22 14.30
CA TYR A 84 6.21 -8.82 14.55
C TYR A 84 7.28 -8.03 15.33
N ILE A 85 7.77 -6.94 14.73
CA ILE A 85 8.75 -6.04 15.33
C ILE A 85 8.04 -4.85 16.00
N PRO A 86 8.35 -4.55 17.27
CA PRO A 86 7.79 -3.42 18.01
C PRO A 86 7.93 -2.10 17.25
N LEU A 87 6.80 -1.50 16.86
CA LEU A 87 6.73 -0.09 16.46
C LEU A 87 6.67 0.74 17.73
N THR A 88 7.55 1.74 17.83
CA THR A 88 7.45 2.72 18.91
C THR A 88 6.53 3.84 18.43
N ILE A 89 5.25 3.77 18.79
CA ILE A 89 4.30 4.85 18.52
C ILE A 89 4.26 5.76 19.74
N ARG A 90 4.73 6.99 19.58
CA ARG A 90 4.94 7.94 20.69
C ARG A 90 3.82 8.96 20.85
N ASP A 91 3.04 9.18 19.79
CA ASP A 91 1.97 10.18 19.76
C ASP A 91 0.83 9.77 18.81
N GLU A 92 -0.31 10.43 18.96
CA GLU A 92 -1.53 10.19 18.19
C GLU A 92 -1.37 10.54 16.70
N ASP A 93 -0.53 11.52 16.36
CA ASP A 93 -0.36 11.98 14.98
C ASP A 93 0.39 10.96 14.14
N VAL A 94 1.45 10.34 14.70
CA VAL A 94 2.16 9.20 14.09
C VAL A 94 1.20 8.02 13.92
N ALA A 95 0.32 7.77 14.89
CA ALA A 95 -0.68 6.72 14.82
C ALA A 95 -1.65 6.92 13.64
N ILE A 96 -2.15 8.15 13.52
CA ILE A 96 -3.08 8.56 12.47
C ILE A 96 -2.38 8.49 11.10
N ALA A 97 -1.15 8.99 10.98
CA ALA A 97 -0.36 8.89 9.74
C ALA A 97 -0.21 7.42 9.31
N ILE A 98 0.22 6.52 10.20
CA ILE A 98 0.38 5.09 9.88
C ILE A 98 -0.93 4.49 9.36
N VAL A 99 -2.08 4.83 9.98
CA VAL A 99 -3.38 4.33 9.53
C VAL A 99 -3.74 4.89 8.14
N PHE A 100 -3.58 6.21 7.92
CA PHE A 100 -3.99 6.86 6.68
C PHE A 100 -3.00 6.74 5.52
N ALA A 101 -1.77 6.29 5.77
CA ALA A 101 -0.78 5.94 4.75
C ALA A 101 -1.30 4.85 3.81
N ALA A 102 -2.01 3.83 4.33
CA ALA A 102 -2.47 2.68 3.56
C ALA A 102 -3.22 3.06 2.25
N PRO A 103 -4.27 3.91 2.27
CA PRO A 103 -4.89 4.39 1.04
C PRO A 103 -3.95 5.07 0.04
N ALA A 104 -2.97 5.87 0.51
CA ALA A 104 -2.01 6.56 -0.35
C ALA A 104 -1.05 5.56 -1.02
N GLU A 105 -0.49 4.66 -0.22
CA GLU A 105 0.43 3.62 -0.68
C GLU A 105 -0.25 2.65 -1.67
N GLU A 106 -1.44 2.14 -1.36
CA GLU A 106 -2.17 1.27 -2.29
C GLU A 106 -2.48 1.97 -3.61
N SER A 107 -2.92 3.24 -3.55
CA SER A 107 -3.23 4.03 -4.74
C SER A 107 -2.01 4.19 -5.64
N PHE A 108 -0.83 4.37 -5.07
CA PHE A 108 0.39 4.47 -5.86
C PHE A 108 0.90 3.12 -6.35
N PHE A 109 1.17 2.18 -5.45
CA PHE A 109 1.86 0.93 -5.78
C PHE A 109 0.98 -0.02 -6.59
N ARG A 110 -0.32 -0.08 -6.31
CA ARG A 110 -1.27 -1.00 -6.98
C ARG A 110 -2.09 -0.23 -8.00
N GLY A 111 -2.66 0.89 -7.56
CA GLY A 111 -3.43 1.76 -8.44
C GLY A 111 -2.61 2.22 -9.65
N PHE A 112 -1.50 2.93 -9.44
CA PHE A 112 -0.71 3.48 -10.55
C PHE A 112 0.33 2.50 -11.09
N LEU A 113 1.32 2.13 -10.27
CA LEU A 113 2.50 1.40 -10.71
C LEU A 113 2.13 0.01 -11.27
N MET A 114 1.37 -0.79 -10.52
CA MET A 114 0.96 -2.10 -11.03
C MET A 114 0.03 -1.97 -12.25
N SER A 115 -0.94 -1.02 -12.27
CA SER A 115 -1.78 -0.80 -13.46
C SER A 115 -0.99 -0.40 -14.69
N PHE A 116 0.13 0.33 -14.54
CA PHE A 116 1.01 0.67 -15.66
C PHE A 116 1.56 -0.60 -16.33
N PHE A 117 2.10 -1.55 -15.55
CA PHE A 117 2.62 -2.80 -16.10
C PHE A 117 1.51 -3.68 -16.70
N LEU A 118 0.34 -3.69 -16.07
CA LEU A 118 -0.84 -4.40 -16.59
C LEU A 118 -1.31 -3.82 -17.92
N TYR A 119 -1.30 -2.49 -18.05
CA TYR A 119 -1.61 -1.78 -19.28
C TYR A 119 -0.56 -2.09 -20.37
N MET A 120 0.73 -1.95 -20.07
CA MET A 120 1.81 -2.26 -21.01
C MET A 120 1.76 -3.73 -21.47
N SER A 121 1.45 -4.65 -20.57
CA SER A 121 1.25 -6.07 -20.89
C SER A 121 0.04 -6.32 -21.79
N SER A 122 -0.98 -5.46 -21.76
CA SER A 122 -2.15 -5.58 -22.63
C SER A 122 -1.87 -5.06 -24.05
N LYS A 123 -0.92 -4.13 -24.19
CA LYS A 123 -0.53 -3.51 -25.48
C LYS A 123 0.63 -4.23 -26.16
N THR A 124 1.47 -4.93 -25.39
CA THR A 124 2.63 -5.63 -25.91
C THR A 124 2.34 -7.13 -25.97
N PRO A 125 2.45 -7.80 -27.14
CA PRO A 125 2.30 -9.24 -27.24
C PRO A 125 3.45 -9.92 -26.49
N THR A 126 3.24 -10.17 -25.21
CA THR A 126 4.20 -10.82 -24.32
C THR A 126 3.81 -12.27 -24.12
N LYS A 127 4.81 -13.15 -24.11
CA LYS A 127 4.59 -14.56 -23.80
C LYS A 127 4.05 -14.65 -22.37
N LYS A 128 2.86 -15.24 -22.22
CA LYS A 128 2.28 -15.51 -20.90
C LYS A 128 2.82 -16.83 -20.39
N ILE A 129 3.28 -16.82 -19.14
CA ILE A 129 3.71 -18.00 -18.41
C ILE A 129 2.46 -18.55 -17.71
N ARG A 130 2.12 -19.80 -18.00
CA ARG A 130 0.95 -20.46 -17.42
C ARG A 130 1.38 -21.27 -16.20
N PHE A 131 0.99 -20.82 -15.02
CA PHE A 131 1.15 -21.55 -13.77
C PHE A 131 -0.19 -22.21 -13.46
N PHE A 132 -0.33 -23.53 -13.63
CA PHE A 132 -1.64 -24.21 -13.54
C PHE A 132 -2.66 -23.77 -14.61
N SER A 133 -3.78 -24.49 -14.75
CA SER A 133 -4.72 -24.25 -15.85
C SER A 133 -5.39 -22.88 -15.82
N PHE A 134 -5.42 -22.19 -14.68
CA PHE A 134 -6.18 -20.96 -14.43
C PHE A 134 -5.31 -19.72 -14.11
N PHE A 135 -3.98 -19.85 -14.03
CA PHE A 135 -3.08 -18.72 -13.78
C PHE A 135 -2.18 -18.51 -14.99
N SER A 136 -2.29 -17.35 -15.63
CA SER A 136 -1.48 -17.01 -16.79
C SER A 136 -1.00 -15.57 -16.64
N ILE A 137 0.27 -15.40 -16.32
CA ILE A 137 0.89 -14.10 -16.01
C ILE A 137 1.96 -13.77 -17.04
N SER A 138 2.04 -12.51 -17.48
CA SER A 138 3.12 -12.09 -18.38
C SER A 138 4.39 -11.71 -17.64
N ILE A 139 5.53 -11.69 -18.34
CA ILE A 139 6.79 -11.21 -17.76
C ILE A 139 6.70 -9.74 -17.30
N LEU A 140 5.96 -8.90 -18.03
CA LEU A 140 5.77 -7.50 -17.65
C LEU A 140 4.94 -7.39 -16.37
N GLU A 141 3.90 -8.21 -16.21
CA GLU A 141 3.11 -8.26 -14.99
C GLU A 141 3.96 -8.71 -13.80
N LEU A 142 4.80 -9.74 -13.97
CA LEU A 142 5.76 -10.19 -12.95
C LEU A 142 6.76 -9.10 -12.57
N MET A 143 7.32 -8.38 -13.55
CA MET A 143 8.20 -7.25 -13.31
C MET A 143 7.49 -6.14 -12.52
N GLY A 144 6.23 -5.85 -12.83
CA GLY A 144 5.42 -4.89 -12.09
C GLY A 144 5.19 -5.32 -10.63
N MET A 145 4.89 -6.60 -10.38
CA MET A 145 4.75 -7.12 -9.02
C MET A 145 6.06 -7.02 -8.25
N ALA A 146 7.17 -7.43 -8.85
CA ALA A 146 8.49 -7.39 -8.23
C ALA A 146 8.93 -5.95 -7.93
N LEU A 147 8.84 -5.04 -8.92
CA LEU A 147 9.23 -3.64 -8.75
C LEU A 147 8.35 -2.92 -7.72
N SER A 148 7.04 -3.13 -7.76
CA SER A 148 6.11 -2.53 -6.80
C SER A 148 6.42 -2.99 -5.37
N SER A 149 6.67 -4.28 -5.17
CA SER A 149 6.99 -4.84 -3.86
C SER A 149 8.38 -4.42 -3.36
N LEU A 150 9.37 -4.34 -4.26
CA LEU A 150 10.72 -3.86 -3.94
C LEU A 150 10.69 -2.39 -3.51
N LEU A 151 10.02 -1.52 -4.29
CA LEU A 151 9.91 -0.10 -3.95
C LEU A 151 9.11 0.11 -2.66
N PHE A 152 8.02 -0.64 -2.46
CA PHE A 152 7.25 -0.61 -1.22
C PHE A 152 8.11 -0.97 -0.02
N SER A 153 8.87 -2.08 -0.09
CA SER A 153 9.82 -2.45 0.96
C SER A 153 10.96 -1.45 1.12
N PHE A 154 11.45 -0.83 0.04
CA PHE A 154 12.55 0.13 0.10
C PHE A 154 12.17 1.40 0.85
N LEU A 155 10.95 1.91 0.66
CA LEU A 155 10.45 3.04 1.45
C LEU A 155 10.38 2.73 2.95
N HIS A 156 10.36 1.46 3.32
CA HIS A 156 10.35 1.01 4.71
C HIS A 156 11.75 0.81 5.31
N VAL A 157 12.83 0.93 4.53
CA VAL A 157 14.23 0.75 5.00
C VAL A 157 14.59 1.77 6.09
N ASN A 158 14.19 3.02 5.90
CA ASN A 158 14.60 4.13 6.76
C ASN A 158 13.91 4.13 8.14
N TYR A 159 12.80 3.42 8.30
CA TYR A 159 12.06 3.41 9.58
C TYR A 159 12.55 2.35 10.56
N TYR A 160 13.12 1.26 10.05
CA TYR A 160 13.18 0.04 10.87
C TYR A 160 14.56 -0.57 11.00
N GLY A 161 15.48 -0.34 10.05
CA GLY A 161 16.82 -0.92 10.10
C GLY A 161 16.86 -2.46 10.29
N ASN A 162 15.72 -3.14 10.07
CA ASN A 162 15.50 -4.53 10.42
C ASN A 162 15.16 -5.33 9.17
N MET A 163 16.09 -6.20 8.76
CA MET A 163 15.95 -7.00 7.55
C MET A 163 14.70 -7.89 7.57
N ASN A 164 14.33 -8.47 8.71
CA ASN A 164 13.15 -9.34 8.80
C ASN A 164 11.87 -8.56 8.48
N LEU A 165 11.78 -7.30 8.92
CA LEU A 165 10.65 -6.47 8.56
C LEU A 165 10.61 -6.13 7.08
N LEU A 166 11.76 -5.81 6.48
CA LEU A 166 11.83 -5.49 5.06
C LEU A 166 11.40 -6.68 4.22
N VAL A 167 11.85 -7.88 4.59
CA VAL A 167 11.41 -9.12 3.95
C VAL A 167 9.90 -9.33 4.13
N MET A 168 9.35 -9.10 5.33
CA MET A 168 7.91 -9.17 5.60
C MET A 168 7.11 -8.16 4.76
N VAL A 169 7.56 -6.91 4.66
CA VAL A 169 6.92 -5.84 3.86
C VAL A 169 6.99 -6.19 2.37
N PHE A 170 8.12 -6.71 1.89
CA PHE A 170 8.29 -7.18 0.53
C PHE A 170 7.28 -8.31 0.19
N PHE A 171 7.17 -9.34 1.03
CA PHE A 171 6.21 -10.42 0.81
C PHE A 171 4.75 -9.96 0.92
N SER A 172 4.45 -9.05 1.85
CA SER A 172 3.14 -8.40 1.93
C SER A 172 2.80 -7.65 0.64
N GLY A 173 3.78 -6.89 0.11
CA GLY A 173 3.67 -6.19 -1.18
C GLY A 173 3.38 -7.13 -2.34
N LEU A 174 4.08 -8.28 -2.41
CA LEU A 174 3.88 -9.28 -3.45
C LEU A 174 2.45 -9.86 -3.39
N VAL A 175 1.99 -10.22 -2.20
CA VAL A 175 0.64 -10.76 -2.00
C VAL A 175 -0.42 -9.74 -2.41
N LEU A 176 -0.26 -8.48 -2.02
CA LEU A 176 -1.16 -7.39 -2.41
C LEU A 176 -1.16 -7.21 -3.94
N CYS A 177 0.00 -7.30 -4.59
CA CYS A 177 0.07 -7.26 -6.06
C CYS A 177 -0.62 -8.45 -6.73
N ILE A 178 -0.52 -9.66 -6.17
CA ILE A 178 -1.19 -10.87 -6.68
C ILE A 178 -2.71 -10.72 -6.58
N PHE A 179 -3.22 -10.28 -5.42
CA PHE A 179 -4.66 -10.03 -5.24
C PHE A 179 -5.15 -8.91 -6.14
N PHE A 180 -4.38 -7.83 -6.30
CA PHE A 180 -4.73 -6.76 -7.25
C PHE A 180 -4.79 -7.28 -8.69
N TRP A 181 -3.78 -8.02 -9.13
CA TRP A 181 -3.73 -8.60 -10.46
C TRP A 181 -4.93 -9.52 -10.72
N LYS A 182 -5.34 -10.31 -9.70
CA LYS A 182 -6.44 -11.27 -9.82
C LYS A 182 -7.82 -10.61 -9.81
N TRP A 183 -8.08 -9.67 -8.90
CA TRP A 183 -9.42 -9.12 -8.66
C TRP A 183 -9.62 -7.71 -9.20
N ARG A 184 -8.55 -6.97 -9.49
CA ARG A 184 -8.58 -5.55 -9.93
C ARG A 184 -9.43 -4.66 -9.01
N ASP A 185 -9.46 -5.01 -7.74
CA ASP A 185 -10.25 -4.36 -6.70
C ASP A 185 -9.30 -3.61 -5.76
N LEU A 186 -9.07 -2.33 -6.06
CA LEU A 186 -8.18 -1.48 -5.26
C LEU A 186 -8.80 -1.16 -3.89
N THR A 187 -10.12 -1.06 -3.83
CA THR A 187 -10.85 -0.78 -2.59
C THR A 187 -10.66 -1.90 -1.57
N ALA A 188 -10.72 -3.16 -2.00
CA ALA A 188 -10.47 -4.29 -1.10
C ALA A 188 -9.05 -4.28 -0.51
N LEU A 189 -8.05 -3.90 -1.30
CA LEU A 189 -6.65 -3.79 -0.85
C LEU A 189 -6.47 -2.65 0.14
N ILE A 190 -7.05 -1.48 -0.16
CA ILE A 190 -7.04 -0.32 0.74
C ILE A 190 -7.66 -0.69 2.08
N LEU A 191 -8.83 -1.34 2.08
CA LEU A 191 -9.48 -1.76 3.31
C LEU A 191 -8.64 -2.76 4.11
N ALA A 192 -8.10 -3.78 3.45
CA ALA A 192 -7.28 -4.79 4.14
C ALA A 192 -6.02 -4.17 4.76
N HIS A 193 -5.33 -3.30 4.03
CA HIS A 193 -4.14 -2.61 4.52
C HIS A 193 -4.48 -1.61 5.64
N LEU A 194 -5.55 -0.83 5.48
CA LEU A 194 -6.05 0.08 6.52
C LEU A 194 -6.37 -0.67 7.81
N PHE A 195 -7.09 -1.80 7.74
CA PHE A 195 -7.41 -2.61 8.91
C PHE A 195 -6.18 -3.26 9.54
N LEU A 196 -5.21 -3.66 8.72
CA LEU A 196 -3.93 -4.14 9.22
C LEU A 196 -3.22 -3.04 10.03
N ASN A 197 -3.17 -1.82 9.51
CA ASN A 197 -2.54 -0.70 10.21
C ASN A 197 -3.29 -0.35 11.50
N ILE A 198 -4.62 -0.33 11.48
CA ILE A 198 -5.43 -0.15 12.70
C ILE A 198 -5.15 -1.24 13.73
N TRP A 199 -5.07 -2.51 13.32
CA TRP A 199 -4.75 -3.62 14.21
C TRP A 199 -3.36 -3.47 14.83
N VAL A 200 -2.36 -3.16 14.00
CA VAL A 200 -0.98 -2.97 14.42
C VAL A 200 -0.86 -1.78 15.38
N VAL A 201 -1.39 -0.62 15.01
CA VAL A 201 -1.38 0.61 15.84
C VAL A 201 -2.14 0.39 17.14
N GLY A 202 -3.35 -0.16 17.07
CA GLY A 202 -4.20 -0.41 18.23
C GLY A 202 -3.58 -1.36 19.24
N LYS A 203 -2.90 -2.42 18.77
CA LYS A 203 -2.15 -3.33 19.64
C LYS A 203 -1.04 -2.58 20.41
N TYR A 204 -0.32 -1.66 19.78
CA TYR A 204 0.73 -0.88 20.45
C TYR A 204 0.17 0.14 21.43
N PHE A 205 -0.87 0.89 21.04
CA PHE A 205 -1.55 1.78 21.97
C PHE A 205 -2.04 1.02 23.20
N TRP A 206 -2.62 -0.16 23.01
CA TRP A 206 -3.06 -0.99 24.14
C TRP A 206 -1.88 -1.39 25.04
N MET A 207 -0.77 -1.89 24.47
CA MET A 207 0.40 -2.35 25.24
C MET A 207 1.18 -1.22 25.93
N VAL A 208 1.08 0.03 25.48
CA VAL A 208 1.78 1.18 26.06
C VAL A 208 0.97 1.82 27.19
N TYR A 209 -0.35 1.83 27.09
CA TYR A 209 -1.23 2.56 28.02
C TYR A 209 -1.94 1.67 29.05
N PHE A 210 -1.95 0.35 28.89
CA PHE A 210 -2.60 -0.61 29.79
C PHE A 210 -1.71 -1.81 30.09
#